data_AF-A0A5K1AP66-F1
#
_entry.id   AF-A0A5K1AP66-F1
#
_cell.length_a   1.000
_cell.length_b   1.000
_cell.length_c   1.000
_cell.angle_alpha   90.00
_cell.angle_beta   90.00
_cell.angle_gamma   90.00
#
_symmetry.space_group_name_H-M   'P 1'
#
loop_
_entity.id
_entity.type
_entity.pdbx_description
1 polymer ?
#
loop_
_entity_poly.entity_id
_entity_poly.type
_entity_poly.pdbx_seq_one_letter_code
_entity_poly.pdbx_strand_id
1 'polypeptide(L)'
;EGFAMISGTSMAAPHIAGIAALIKQKHRDWSPSAIKSALMTTAITIDRAGHPLQAQQYSGLENMILAQATPFDCGSGSVHPRGALDPGLIFDA
;
A
#
# COMPACT_ATOMS: atom_id res chain seq x y z
N GLU A 1 20.26 -6.79 -23.08
CA GLU A 1 19.41 -6.80 -21.86
C GLU A 1 18.92 -5.38 -21.55
N GLY A 2 17.61 -5.18 -21.48
CA GLY A 2 16.97 -3.87 -21.27
C GLY A 2 16.28 -3.75 -19.90
N PHE A 3 16.95 -4.18 -18.84
CA PHE A 3 16.42 -4.20 -17.47
C PHE A 3 17.36 -3.49 -16.50
N ALA A 4 16.79 -2.87 -15.45
CA ALA A 4 17.53 -2.19 -14.40
C ALA A 4 16.86 -2.37 -13.03
N MET A 5 17.67 -2.42 -11.97
CA MET A 5 17.19 -2.34 -10.59
C MET A 5 17.18 -0.88 -10.16
N ILE A 6 16.00 -0.36 -9.84
CA ILE A 6 15.77 1.03 -9.44
C ILE A 6 14.81 1.07 -8.25
N SER A 7 14.90 2.12 -7.44
CA SER A 7 14.12 2.28 -6.21
C SER A 7 13.46 3.65 -6.17
N GLY A 8 12.27 3.73 -5.56
CA GLY A 8 11.56 4.98 -5.36
C GLY A 8 10.04 4.79 -5.32
N THR A 9 9.32 5.81 -4.88
CA THR A 9 7.85 5.85 -4.92
C THR A 9 7.31 5.73 -6.35
N SER A 10 8.08 6.19 -7.33
CA SER A 10 7.83 5.99 -8.77
C SER A 10 7.75 4.52 -9.18
N MET A 11 8.34 3.60 -8.41
CA MET A 11 8.21 2.15 -8.62
C MET A 11 7.03 1.57 -7.84
N ALA A 12 6.65 2.15 -6.70
CA ALA A 12 5.47 1.73 -5.94
C ALA A 12 4.14 2.10 -6.64
N ALA A 13 4.06 3.32 -7.21
CA ALA A 13 2.89 3.81 -7.92
C ALA A 13 2.35 2.86 -9.02
N PRO A 14 3.16 2.34 -9.96
CA PRO A 14 2.68 1.41 -10.97
C PRO A 14 2.21 0.07 -10.41
N HIS A 15 2.71 -0.39 -9.26
CA HIS A 15 2.18 -1.58 -8.59
C HIS A 15 0.74 -1.35 -8.13
N ILE A 16 0.48 -0.22 -7.45
CA ILE A 16 -0.88 0.11 -6.99
C ILE A 16 -1.82 0.33 -8.18
N ALA A 17 -1.35 0.99 -9.25
CA ALA A 17 -2.15 1.19 -10.46
C ALA A 17 -2.54 -0.14 -11.12
N GLY A 18 -1.61 -1.09 -11.22
CA GLY A 18 -1.90 -2.43 -11.75
C GLY A 18 -2.92 -3.19 -10.90
N ILE A 19 -2.78 -3.15 -9.57
CA ILE A 19 -3.74 -3.79 -8.66
C ILE A 19 -5.11 -3.13 -8.77
N ALA A 20 -5.18 -1.80 -8.80
CA ALA A 20 -6.43 -1.06 -8.98
C ALA A 20 -7.13 -1.41 -10.29
N ALA A 21 -6.38 -1.59 -11.39
CA ALA A 21 -6.93 -2.03 -12.67
C ALA A 21 -7.55 -3.44 -12.58
N LEU A 22 -6.91 -4.38 -11.87
CA LEU A 22 -7.46 -5.71 -11.63
C LEU A 22 -8.72 -5.68 -10.75
N ILE A 23 -8.75 -4.83 -9.73
CA ILE A 23 -9.94 -4.62 -8.90
C ILE A 23 -11.08 -4.07 -9.77
N LYS A 24 -10.82 -3.05 -10.61
CA LYS A 24 -11.82 -2.49 -11.55
C LYS A 24 -12.29 -3.51 -12.58
N GLN A 25 -11.43 -4.43 -13.01
CA GLN A 25 -11.80 -5.50 -13.93
C GLN A 25 -12.83 -6.45 -13.28
N LYS A 26 -12.65 -6.79 -12.00
CA LYS A 26 -13.56 -7.63 -11.21
C LYS A 26 -14.84 -6.89 -10.83
N HIS A 27 -14.72 -5.66 -10.34
CA HIS A 27 -15.81 -4.80 -9.87
C HIS A 27 -15.99 -3.61 -10.82
N ARG A 28 -16.59 -3.87 -11.98
CA ARG A 28 -16.66 -2.91 -13.09
C ARG A 28 -17.48 -1.66 -12.77
N ASP A 29 -18.41 -1.77 -11.85
CA ASP A 29 -19.32 -0.72 -11.37
C ASP A 29 -18.69 0.17 -10.29
N TRP A 30 -17.64 -0.30 -9.60
CA TRP A 30 -17.02 0.47 -8.52
C TRP A 30 -16.42 1.79 -8.99
N SER A 31 -16.68 2.85 -8.22
CA SER A 31 -16.07 4.16 -8.40
C SER A 31 -14.56 4.12 -8.07
N PRO A 32 -13.79 5.16 -8.45
CA PRO A 32 -12.41 5.30 -8.00
C PRO A 32 -12.26 5.34 -6.46
N SER A 33 -13.22 5.94 -5.76
CA SER A 33 -13.28 6.00 -4.29
C SER A 33 -13.51 4.63 -3.67
N ALA A 34 -14.41 3.81 -4.24
CA ALA A 34 -14.63 2.43 -3.81
C ALA A 34 -13.35 1.57 -3.94
N ILE A 35 -12.63 1.69 -5.06
CA ILE A 35 -11.37 0.98 -5.27
C ILE A 35 -10.30 1.43 -4.28
N LYS A 36 -10.16 2.75 -4.07
CA LYS A 36 -9.24 3.30 -3.06
C LYS A 36 -9.61 2.78 -1.67
N SER A 37 -10.89 2.77 -1.32
CA SER A 37 -11.38 2.28 -0.03
C SER A 37 -11.00 0.82 0.19
N ALA A 38 -11.27 -0.05 -0.79
CA ALA A 38 -10.93 -1.47 -0.72
C ALA A 38 -9.42 -1.70 -0.52
N LEU A 39 -8.57 -0.94 -1.22
CA LEU A 39 -7.12 -1.01 -1.06
C LEU A 39 -6.66 -0.56 0.34
N MET A 40 -7.26 0.50 0.88
CA MET A 40 -6.88 1.07 2.18
C MET A 40 -7.37 0.21 3.36
N THR A 41 -8.63 -0.22 3.36
CA THR A 41 -9.23 -0.94 4.50
C THR A 41 -8.72 -2.37 4.64
N THR A 42 -8.13 -2.94 3.59
CA THR A 42 -7.57 -4.30 3.58
C THR A 42 -6.05 -4.33 3.69
N ALA A 43 -5.41 -3.16 3.76
CA ALA A 43 -3.97 -3.03 3.89
C ALA A 43 -3.45 -3.69 5.19
N ILE A 44 -2.22 -4.21 5.13
CA ILE A 44 -1.57 -4.94 6.20
C ILE A 44 -0.61 -3.99 6.94
N THR A 45 -0.72 -3.92 8.26
CA THR A 45 0.11 -3.09 9.15
C THR A 45 1.16 -3.90 9.94
N ILE A 46 1.21 -5.21 9.73
CA ILE A 46 2.17 -6.13 10.35
C ILE A 46 3.07 -6.78 9.30
N ASP A 47 4.33 -7.00 9.64
CA ASP A 47 5.28 -7.73 8.80
C ASP A 47 5.04 -9.25 8.87
N ARG A 48 5.87 -10.01 8.14
CA ARG A 48 5.77 -11.48 8.11
C ARG A 48 6.16 -12.15 9.42
N ALA A 49 6.87 -11.45 10.30
CA ALA A 49 7.24 -11.94 11.63
C ALA A 49 6.18 -11.57 12.70
N GLY A 50 5.12 -10.85 12.31
CA GLY A 50 4.04 -10.41 13.20
C GLY A 50 4.36 -9.12 13.95
N HIS A 51 5.43 -8.41 13.60
CA HIS A 51 5.75 -7.11 14.18
C HIS A 51 5.05 -5.98 13.42
N PRO A 52 4.78 -4.82 14.05
CA PRO A 52 4.34 -3.64 13.32
C PRO A 52 5.31 -3.27 12.19
N LEU A 53 4.79 -2.76 11.07
CA LEU A 53 5.64 -2.22 10.00
C LEU A 53 6.63 -1.20 10.56
N GLN A 54 7.83 -1.18 10.00
CA GLN A 54 8.87 -0.21 10.37
C GLN A 54 9.11 0.78 9.24
N ALA A 55 9.32 2.03 9.60
CA ALA A 55 9.70 3.11 8.71
C ALA A 55 11.17 3.48 8.92
N GLN A 56 11.84 3.84 7.83
CA GLN A 56 13.16 4.45 7.89
C GLN A 56 12.99 5.92 8.28
N GLN A 57 13.48 6.28 9.46
CA GLN A 57 13.42 7.65 9.96
C GLN A 57 14.83 8.20 10.13
N TYR A 58 15.00 9.48 9.81
CA TYR A 58 16.23 10.21 10.08
C TYR A 58 16.06 10.97 11.40
N SER A 59 16.91 10.65 12.38
CA SER A 59 17.00 11.44 13.61
C SER A 59 17.80 12.71 13.33
N GLY A 60 17.63 13.74 14.16
CA GLY A 60 18.30 15.05 14.04
C GLY A 60 19.84 15.00 14.09
N LEU A 61 20.42 13.81 14.28
CA LEU A 61 21.86 13.52 14.20
C LEU A 61 22.26 12.82 12.88
N GLU A 62 21.42 12.86 11.85
CA GLU A 62 21.62 12.26 10.52
C GLU A 62 21.80 10.73 10.49
N ASN A 63 21.57 10.06 11.62
CA ASN A 63 21.54 8.60 11.66
C ASN A 63 20.16 8.08 11.24
N MET A 64 20.17 7.11 10.31
CA MET A 64 18.98 6.36 9.94
C MET A 64 18.68 5.32 11.01
N ILE A 65 17.43 5.34 11.49
CA ILE A 65 16.90 4.36 12.44
C ILE A 65 15.65 3.70 11.87
N LEU A 66 15.41 2.47 12.28
CA LEU A 66 14.14 1.79 12.05
C LEU A 66 13.24 2.06 13.27
N ALA A 67 12.11 2.70 13.02
CA ALA A 67 11.09 2.96 14.03
C ALA A 67 9.76 2.38 13.56
N GLN A 68 8.81 2.20 14.47
CA GLN A 68 7.47 1.77 14.09
C GLN A 68 6.84 2.79 13.13
N ALA A 69 6.34 2.30 11.99
CA ALA A 69 5.70 3.12 10.97
C ALA A 69 4.39 3.71 11.51
N THR A 70 4.19 4.97 11.18
CA THR A 70 2.97 5.72 11.45
C THR A 70 2.14 5.85 10.18
N PRO A 71 0.87 6.29 10.27
CA PRO A 71 0.09 6.61 9.08
C PRO A 71 0.72 7.68 8.17
N PHE A 72 1.64 8.51 8.69
CA PHE A 72 2.38 9.47 7.88
C PHE A 72 3.49 8.81 7.03
N ASP A 73 3.94 7.61 7.41
CA ASP A 73 4.98 6.87 6.69
C ASP A 73 4.39 5.96 5.60
N CYS A 74 3.29 5.25 5.90
CA CYS A 74 2.73 4.23 5.01
C CYS A 74 1.21 4.31 4.79
N GLY A 75 0.54 5.38 5.24
CA GLY A 75 -0.91 5.47 5.16
C GLY A 75 -1.60 4.32 5.91
N SER A 76 -2.45 3.58 5.21
CA SER A 76 -3.16 2.42 5.79
C SER A 76 -2.30 1.16 5.93
N GLY A 77 -1.09 1.13 5.36
CA GLY A 77 -0.18 -0.02 5.42
C GLY A 77 0.21 -0.56 4.04
N SER A 78 0.75 -1.78 4.03
CA SER A 78 1.17 -2.46 2.80
C SER A 78 -0.02 -3.07 2.07
N VAL A 79 -0.06 -2.97 0.75
CA VAL A 79 -1.19 -3.45 -0.05
C VAL A 79 -1.40 -4.95 0.11
N HIS A 80 -2.66 -5.37 0.22
CA HIS A 80 -3.07 -6.77 0.22
C HIS A 80 -3.98 -7.04 -0.98
N PRO A 81 -3.43 -7.37 -2.17
CA PRO A 81 -4.19 -7.45 -3.41
C PRO A 81 -5.37 -8.41 -3.34
N ARG A 82 -5.16 -9.59 -2.71
CA ARG A 82 -6.20 -10.60 -2.56
C ARG A 82 -7.32 -10.13 -1.63
N GLY A 83 -6.99 -9.47 -0.51
CA GLY A 83 -7.98 -8.88 0.39
C GLY A 83 -8.80 -7.78 -0.28
N ALA A 84 -8.15 -6.90 -1.06
CA ALA A 84 -8.81 -5.79 -1.74
C ALA A 84 -9.82 -6.23 -2.84
N LEU A 85 -9.75 -7.48 -3.32
CA LEU A 85 -10.74 -8.02 -4.25
C LEU A 85 -12.08 -8.34 -3.58
N ASP A 86 -12.12 -8.48 -2.26
CA ASP A 86 -13.33 -8.74 -1.47
C ASP A 86 -13.20 -8.11 -0.07
N PRO A 87 -13.31 -6.77 0.04
CA PRO A 87 -13.05 -6.01 1.26
C PRO A 87 -14.19 -6.10 2.29
N GLY A 88 -15.30 -6.76 1.96
CA GLY A 88 -16.54 -6.77 2.74
C GLY A 88 -17.30 -5.45 2.67
N LEU A 89 -16.70 -4.36 3.16
CA LEU A 89 -17.28 -3.02 3.14
C LEU A 89 -16.37 -2.04 2.38
N ILE A 90 -17.00 -1.10 1.69
CA ILE A 90 -16.35 0.03 1.01
C ILE A 90 -16.97 1.35 1.46
N PHE A 91 -16.13 2.36 1.57
CA PHE A 91 -16.53 3.75 1.79
C PHE A 91 -16.52 4.46 0.45
N ASP A 92 -17.70 4.67 -0.14
CA ASP A 92 -17.87 5.38 -1.40
C ASP A 92 -18.34 6.82 -1.18
N ALA A 93 -18.04 7.71 -2.13
CA ALA A 93 -18.27 9.16 -2.04
C ALA A 93 -18.78 9.74 -3.37
#